data_AF-A0A2V1AZ74-F1
#
_entry.id   AF-A0A2V1AZ74-F1
#
_cell.length_a   1.000
_cell.length_b   1.000
_cell.length_c   1.000
_cell.angle_alpha   90.00
_cell.angle_beta   90.00
_cell.angle_gamma   90.00
#
_symmetry.space_group_name_H-M   'P 1'
#
loop_
_entity.id
_entity.type
_entity.pdbx_description
1 polymer ?
#
loop_
_entity_poly.entity_id
_entity_poly.type
_entity_poly.pdbx_seq_one_letter_code
_entity_poly.pdbx_strand_id
1 'polypeptide(L)'
;MSPKGEPVGVLAVFDTYARHTRQESLVNDLHSAAREIMGILQTPYEKILEERKNSQDSIKPGKPTNEVDEELKQLSLKLGRATSKACAMTVFEKDGSGNPYSQNHHFASNAGDDNEDIKNNCLDEKQRKSLIRMLRRIGSLRPAAEMLCESLAASFKADFVFIVEIRSAELYSVAAEYFPKGHNKVDSEMFKHANKLVKSKRVMEETDRVSTRVLGTYGCTYSTIKSDHDFLIKAFSSDFGLQYNNPKHSTRFNSGCVMPFYRYNSKLVKKSSRNPDSNNIELYLRAGGYLVGVMNEYSII
;
A
#
# COMPACT_ATOMS: atom_id res chain seq x y z
N MET A 1 -15.79 33.82 13.08
CA MET A 1 -17.22 33.99 13.38
C MET A 1 -17.86 34.81 12.28
N SER A 2 -19.12 34.58 11.93
CA SER A 2 -19.84 35.47 11.01
C SER A 2 -19.95 36.88 11.63
N PRO A 3 -20.10 37.95 10.85
CA PRO A 3 -20.33 39.30 11.37
C PRO A 3 -21.61 39.44 12.23
N LYS A 4 -22.47 38.40 12.27
CA LYS A 4 -23.66 38.31 13.11
C LYS A 4 -23.49 37.41 14.35
N GLY A 5 -22.28 36.90 14.60
CA GLY A 5 -22.01 36.01 15.73
C GLY A 5 -22.52 34.57 15.58
N GLU A 6 -22.96 34.20 14.37
CA GLU A 6 -23.49 32.86 14.12
C GLU A 6 -22.37 31.83 13.91
N PRO A 7 -22.52 30.59 14.42
CA PRO A 7 -21.57 29.52 14.20
C PRO A 7 -21.58 29.10 12.71
N VAL A 8 -20.46 29.31 12.02
CA VAL A 8 -20.29 28.99 10.59
C VAL A 8 -19.87 27.53 10.37
N GLY A 9 -19.30 26.88 11.39
CA GLY A 9 -18.86 25.49 11.33
C GLY A 9 -18.22 25.02 12.64
N VAL A 10 -17.86 23.73 12.69
CA VAL A 10 -17.24 23.07 13.85
C VAL A 10 -15.87 22.51 13.46
N LEU A 11 -14.84 22.84 14.25
CA LEU A 11 -13.53 22.21 14.18
C LEU A 11 -13.46 21.10 15.22
N ALA A 12 -13.23 19.87 14.77
CA ALA A 12 -13.08 18.70 15.62
C ALA A 12 -11.72 18.04 15.38
N VAL A 13 -11.02 17.72 16.46
CA VAL A 13 -9.78 16.93 16.43
C VAL A 13 -10.12 15.52 16.89
N PHE A 14 -9.80 14.55 16.05
CA PHE A 14 -9.92 13.14 16.38
C PHE A 14 -8.53 12.59 16.63
N ASP A 15 -8.25 12.28 17.89
CA ASP A 15 -7.02 11.58 18.25
C ASP A 15 -7.21 10.08 18.10
N THR A 16 -6.13 9.41 17.73
CA THR A 16 -6.06 7.93 17.70
C THR A 16 -6.14 7.30 19.09
N TYR A 17 -5.91 8.07 20.15
CA TYR A 17 -6.03 7.62 21.54
C TYR A 17 -6.89 8.61 22.34
N ALA A 18 -7.80 8.08 23.17
CA ALA A 18 -8.64 8.90 24.03
C ALA A 18 -7.78 9.69 25.03
N ARG A 19 -7.78 11.03 24.93
CA ARG A 19 -7.11 11.88 25.92
C ARG A 19 -7.93 11.91 27.21
N HIS A 20 -7.31 11.56 28.33
CA HIS A 20 -7.96 11.60 29.65
C HIS A 20 -8.06 13.02 30.23
N THR A 21 -7.31 13.97 29.70
CA THR A 21 -7.31 15.37 30.12
C THR A 21 -7.37 16.30 28.91
N ARG A 22 -8.22 17.33 28.99
CA ARG A 22 -8.28 18.40 28.00
C ARG A 22 -7.15 19.39 28.29
N GLN A 23 -6.21 19.52 27.37
CA GLN A 23 -5.16 20.53 27.45
C GLN A 23 -5.68 21.85 26.89
N GLU A 24 -5.65 22.92 27.70
CA GLU A 24 -6.09 24.27 27.28
C GLU A 24 -5.26 24.82 26.12
N SER A 25 -3.99 24.42 26.00
CA SER A 25 -3.13 24.76 24.86
C SER A 25 -3.72 24.31 23.53
N LEU A 26 -4.28 23.10 23.47
CA LEU A 26 -4.90 22.56 22.26
C LEU A 26 -6.15 23.35 21.86
N VAL A 27 -6.93 23.81 22.84
CA VAL A 27 -8.11 24.65 22.59
C VAL A 27 -7.69 26.01 22.03
N ASN A 28 -6.61 26.59 22.56
CA ASN A 28 -6.04 27.84 22.04
C ASN A 28 -5.50 27.69 20.62
N ASP A 29 -4.83 26.57 20.32
CA ASP A 29 -4.35 26.26 18.97
C ASP A 29 -5.52 26.09 17.98
N LEU A 30 -6.59 25.41 18.40
CA LEU A 30 -7.82 25.29 17.61
C LEU A 30 -8.49 26.62 17.38
N HIS A 31 -8.50 27.51 18.38
CA HIS A 31 -8.99 28.88 18.21
C HIS A 31 -8.11 29.73 17.29
N SER A 32 -6.80 29.47 17.27
CA SER A 32 -5.87 30.12 16.33
C SER A 32 -6.15 29.66 14.89
N ALA A 33 -6.23 28.34 14.68
CA ALA A 33 -6.55 27.75 13.38
C ALA A 33 -7.95 28.17 12.89
N ALA A 34 -8.94 28.23 13.78
CA ALA A 34 -10.28 28.71 13.45
C ALA A 34 -10.27 30.16 12.97
N ARG A 35 -9.44 31.03 13.59
CA ARG A 35 -9.30 32.44 13.17
C ARG A 35 -8.65 32.55 11.80
N GLU A 36 -7.62 31.75 11.53
CA GLU A 36 -6.95 31.72 10.24
C GLU A 36 -7.89 31.24 9.11
N ILE A 37 -8.59 30.12 9.33
CA ILE A 37 -9.57 29.57 8.38
C ILE A 37 -10.69 30.58 8.12
N MET A 38 -11.24 31.20 9.17
CA MET A 38 -12.25 32.23 9.01
C MET A 38 -11.72 33.45 8.26
N GLY A 39 -10.46 33.83 8.50
CA GLY A 39 -9.77 34.87 7.74
C GLY A 39 -9.78 34.56 6.25
N ILE A 40 -9.36 33.35 5.87
CA ILE A 40 -9.34 32.89 4.46
C ILE A 40 -10.74 32.86 3.85
N LEU A 41 -11.73 32.29 4.56
CA LEU A 41 -13.10 32.18 4.08
C LEU A 41 -13.81 33.53 3.95
N GLN A 42 -13.38 34.54 4.71
CA GLN A 42 -13.91 35.91 4.65
C GLN A 42 -13.12 36.80 3.68
N THR A 43 -11.99 36.34 3.15
CA THR A 43 -11.25 37.06 2.13
C THR A 43 -12.05 37.09 0.82
N PRO A 44 -12.36 38.29 0.28
CA PRO A 44 -13.00 38.41 -1.03
C PRO A 44 -12.18 37.70 -2.11
N TYR A 45 -12.86 37.01 -3.01
CA TYR A 45 -12.23 36.19 -4.05
C TYR A 45 -11.27 37.00 -4.94
N GLU A 46 -11.55 38.30 -5.11
CA GLU A 46 -10.74 39.26 -5.85
C GLU A 46 -9.34 39.44 -5.23
N LYS A 47 -9.24 39.49 -3.89
CA LYS A 47 -7.96 39.60 -3.18
C LYS A 47 -7.12 38.34 -3.29
N ILE A 48 -7.76 37.17 -3.25
CA ILE A 48 -7.09 35.88 -3.44
C ILE A 48 -6.51 35.77 -4.86
N LEU A 49 -7.22 36.32 -5.86
CA LEU A 49 -6.76 36.42 -7.24
C LEU A 49 -5.59 37.41 -7.41
N GLU A 50 -5.61 38.53 -6.71
CA GLU A 50 -4.52 39.53 -6.73
C GLU A 50 -3.25 39.00 -6.05
N GLU A 51 -3.35 38.32 -4.91
CA GLU A 51 -2.21 37.67 -4.25
C GLU A 51 -1.59 36.57 -5.13
N ARG A 52 -2.43 35.82 -5.88
CA ARG A 52 -1.95 34.86 -6.88
C ARG A 52 -1.28 35.53 -8.08
N LYS A 53 -1.82 36.65 -8.58
CA LYS A 53 -1.19 37.42 -9.66
C LYS A 53 0.17 37.98 -9.23
N ASN A 54 0.26 38.55 -8.04
CA ASN A 54 1.51 39.08 -7.48
C ASN A 54 2.53 37.96 -7.18
N SER A 55 2.08 36.73 -6.88
CA SER A 55 2.94 35.55 -6.76
C SER A 55 3.37 34.98 -8.12
N GLN A 56 2.53 35.15 -9.16
CA GLN A 56 2.79 34.74 -10.55
C GLN A 56 3.55 35.78 -11.38
N ASP A 57 3.77 37.00 -10.88
CA ASP A 57 4.59 38.01 -11.57
C ASP A 57 6.10 37.67 -11.62
N SER A 58 6.50 36.52 -11.06
CA SER A 58 7.80 35.90 -11.33
C SER A 58 7.79 34.93 -12.54
N ILE A 59 6.63 34.57 -13.10
CA ILE A 59 6.50 33.71 -14.29
C ILE A 59 5.30 34.18 -15.14
N LYS A 60 5.57 35.07 -16.10
CA LYS A 60 4.57 35.54 -17.09
C LYS A 60 4.00 34.35 -17.89
N PRO A 61 2.67 34.21 -18.04
CA PRO A 61 2.08 33.26 -18.97
C PRO A 61 2.16 33.85 -20.39
N GLY A 62 3.12 33.36 -21.17
CA GLY A 62 3.14 33.55 -22.62
C GLY A 62 2.00 32.79 -23.30
N LYS A 63 1.52 33.32 -24.43
CA LYS A 63 0.57 32.67 -25.34
C LYS A 63 0.97 31.21 -25.61
N PRO A 64 0.01 30.30 -25.87
CA PRO A 64 0.33 28.91 -26.17
C PRO A 64 1.01 28.84 -27.54
N THR A 65 2.34 28.87 -27.53
CA THR A 65 3.16 28.41 -28.65
C THR A 65 3.46 26.93 -28.40
N ASN A 66 3.59 26.15 -29.48
CA ASN A 66 3.95 24.73 -29.45
C ASN A 66 5.24 24.42 -28.67
N GLU A 67 6.02 25.45 -28.31
CA GLU A 67 7.22 25.37 -27.48
C GLU A 67 6.91 25.13 -26.00
N VAL A 68 5.80 25.68 -25.45
CA VAL A 68 5.43 25.48 -24.04
C VAL A 68 5.01 24.03 -23.78
N ASP A 69 4.40 23.38 -24.77
CA ASP A 69 4.08 21.94 -24.71
C ASP A 69 5.34 21.08 -24.82
N GLU A 70 6.36 21.50 -25.56
CA GLU A 70 7.65 20.79 -25.58
C GLU A 70 8.47 21.03 -24.32
N GLU A 71 8.44 22.22 -23.73
CA GLU A 71 9.06 22.46 -22.42
C GLU A 71 8.34 21.68 -21.32
N LEU A 72 7.00 21.64 -21.32
CA LEU A 72 6.21 20.81 -20.40
C LEU A 72 6.46 19.32 -20.60
N LYS A 73 6.62 18.85 -21.85
CA LYS A 73 7.06 17.48 -22.14
C LYS A 73 8.47 17.21 -21.65
N GLN A 74 9.41 18.13 -21.86
CA GLN A 74 10.78 18.00 -21.39
C GLN A 74 10.87 18.02 -19.87
N LEU A 75 10.06 18.84 -19.21
CA LEU A 75 9.87 18.85 -17.75
C LEU A 75 9.25 17.54 -17.28
N SER A 76 8.23 17.03 -17.97
CA SER A 76 7.64 15.71 -17.68
C SER A 76 8.62 14.56 -17.90
N LEU A 77 9.53 14.65 -18.88
CA LEU A 77 10.61 13.68 -19.12
C LEU A 77 11.71 13.75 -18.04
N LYS A 78 12.01 14.95 -17.53
CA LYS A 78 13.01 15.17 -16.48
C LYS A 78 12.50 14.81 -15.10
N LEU A 79 11.29 15.25 -14.75
CA LEU A 79 10.69 15.11 -13.42
C LEU A 79 9.83 13.85 -13.28
N GLY A 80 9.16 13.42 -14.35
CA GLY A 80 8.24 12.30 -14.34
C GLY A 80 6.76 12.70 -14.31
N ARG A 81 5.86 11.72 -14.10
CA ARG A 81 4.41 11.95 -13.97
C ARG A 81 4.07 12.38 -12.54
N ALA A 82 3.24 13.41 -12.38
CA ALA A 82 2.66 13.79 -11.09
C ALA A 82 1.73 12.67 -10.57
N THR A 83 2.05 12.09 -9.41
CA THR A 83 1.31 10.94 -8.84
C THR A 83 0.39 11.32 -7.68
N SER A 84 0.44 12.56 -7.20
CA SER A 84 -0.52 13.13 -6.25
C SER A 84 -1.34 14.25 -6.90
N LYS A 85 -2.66 14.21 -6.76
CA LYS A 85 -3.54 15.35 -7.03
C LYS A 85 -4.10 15.83 -5.68
N ALA A 86 -3.96 17.12 -5.40
CA ALA A 86 -4.51 17.82 -4.22
C ALA A 86 -3.71 17.76 -2.88
N CYS A 87 -2.38 17.73 -2.91
CA CYS A 87 -1.56 17.99 -1.72
C CYS A 87 -0.54 19.12 -1.98
N ALA A 88 -0.14 19.86 -0.94
CA ALA A 88 0.78 21.00 -1.04
C ALA A 88 2.18 20.64 -1.58
N MET A 89 2.56 19.36 -1.55
CA MET A 89 3.73 18.84 -2.27
C MET A 89 3.30 17.81 -3.31
N THR A 90 3.59 18.12 -4.58
CA THR A 90 3.40 17.19 -5.71
C THR A 90 4.67 16.37 -5.90
N VAL A 91 4.55 15.05 -5.84
CA VAL A 91 5.66 14.11 -6.08
C VAL A 91 5.59 13.64 -7.53
N PHE A 92 6.74 13.58 -8.21
CA PHE A 92 6.86 13.16 -9.60
C PHE A 92 7.67 11.86 -9.70
N GLU A 93 7.16 10.88 -10.44
CA GLU A 93 7.83 9.58 -10.69
C GLU A 93 8.20 9.44 -12.18
N LYS A 94 9.48 9.14 -12.44
CA LYS A 94 10.08 9.19 -13.79
C LYS A 94 9.73 7.98 -14.68
N ASP A 95 9.29 6.87 -14.11
CA ASP A 95 9.07 5.60 -14.82
C ASP A 95 7.62 5.40 -15.31
N GLY A 96 6.68 6.28 -14.93
CA GLY A 96 5.28 6.23 -15.37
C GLY A 96 4.47 5.05 -14.81
N SER A 97 5.03 4.26 -13.89
CA SER A 97 4.43 3.04 -13.34
C SER A 97 3.44 3.29 -12.20
N GLY A 98 3.46 4.50 -11.61
CA GLY A 98 2.75 4.84 -10.38
C GLY A 98 1.23 4.71 -10.48
N ASN A 99 0.67 3.64 -9.89
CA ASN A 99 -0.67 3.74 -9.32
C ASN A 99 -0.72 4.99 -8.42
N PRO A 100 -1.89 5.64 -8.22
CA PRO A 100 -2.03 6.64 -7.17
C PRO A 100 -1.45 6.03 -5.90
N TYR A 101 -0.55 6.72 -5.19
CA TYR A 101 -0.09 6.22 -3.89
C TYR A 101 -1.35 5.90 -3.10
N SER A 102 -1.63 4.59 -2.93
CA SER A 102 -2.57 4.14 -1.91
C SER A 102 -2.03 4.78 -0.65
N GLN A 103 -2.83 5.67 -0.05
CA GLN A 103 -2.52 6.42 1.16
C GLN A 103 -1.46 5.69 1.94
N ASN A 104 -0.29 6.32 2.14
CA ASN A 104 0.75 5.84 3.04
C ASN A 104 0.04 5.06 4.13
N HIS A 105 0.15 3.73 4.13
CA HIS A 105 -0.26 2.93 5.26
C HIS A 105 0.78 3.28 6.31
N HIS A 106 0.66 4.47 6.90
CA HIS A 106 1.12 4.71 8.24
C HIS A 106 0.39 3.65 9.03
N PHE A 107 1.05 2.50 9.20
CA PHE A 107 0.66 1.47 10.11
C PHE A 107 0.72 2.16 11.48
N ALA A 108 -0.36 2.86 11.84
CA ALA A 108 -0.66 3.12 13.22
C ALA A 108 -0.94 1.73 13.76
N SER A 109 0.06 1.13 14.41
CA SER A 109 -0.23 -0.04 15.22
C SER A 109 -1.26 0.42 16.24
N ASN A 110 -2.51 -0.01 16.10
CA ASN A 110 -3.47 0.06 17.18
C ASN A 110 -2.94 -0.92 18.24
N ALA A 111 -1.92 -0.50 18.97
CA ALA A 111 -1.24 -1.28 19.99
C ALA A 111 -2.09 -1.37 21.28
N GLY A 112 -3.41 -1.33 21.12
CA GLY A 112 -4.39 -1.31 22.18
C GLY A 112 -5.72 -1.82 21.63
N ASP A 113 -6.19 -2.89 22.26
CA ASP A 113 -7.56 -3.39 22.27
C ASP A 113 -8.15 -4.14 21.06
N ASP A 114 -7.69 -4.01 19.82
CA ASP A 114 -8.38 -4.71 18.71
C ASP A 114 -7.76 -6.05 18.29
N ASN A 115 -6.60 -6.43 18.83
CA ASN A 115 -5.98 -7.71 18.50
C ASN A 115 -6.37 -8.78 19.53
N GLU A 116 -7.32 -9.64 19.17
CA GLU A 116 -7.83 -10.76 19.98
C GLU A 116 -6.68 -11.60 20.58
N ASP A 117 -5.60 -11.82 19.85
CA ASP A 117 -4.44 -12.61 20.31
C ASP A 117 -3.66 -11.94 21.45
N ILE A 118 -3.65 -10.60 21.50
CA ILE A 118 -3.05 -9.82 22.60
C ILE A 118 -4.00 -9.74 23.80
N LYS A 119 -5.33 -9.84 23.57
CA LYS A 119 -6.37 -9.89 24.60
C LYS A 119 -6.51 -11.26 25.25
N ASN A 120 -6.25 -12.35 24.53
CA ASN A 120 -6.55 -13.73 24.95
C ASN A 120 -5.58 -14.35 25.98
N ASN A 121 -5.04 -13.56 26.92
CA ASN A 121 -4.23 -14.03 28.07
C ASN A 121 -2.96 -14.86 27.73
N CYS A 122 -2.51 -14.90 26.47
CA CYS A 122 -1.29 -15.61 26.09
C CYS A 122 0.00 -14.96 26.62
N LEU A 123 -0.07 -13.71 27.09
CA LEU A 123 1.06 -12.92 27.57
C LEU A 123 0.71 -12.25 28.90
N ASP A 124 1.61 -12.30 29.87
CA ASP A 124 1.49 -11.54 31.12
C ASP A 124 1.56 -10.02 30.84
N GLU A 125 1.00 -9.21 31.74
CA GLU A 125 0.99 -7.74 31.68
C GLU A 125 2.37 -7.14 31.41
N LYS A 126 3.42 -7.71 32.03
CA LYS A 126 4.81 -7.27 31.82
C LYS A 126 5.29 -7.59 30.40
N GLN A 127 4.98 -8.79 29.90
CA GLN A 127 5.34 -9.21 28.54
C GLN A 127 4.59 -8.38 27.50
N ARG A 128 3.30 -8.15 27.71
CA ARG A 128 2.46 -7.30 26.86
C ARG A 128 3.00 -5.87 26.77
N LYS A 129 3.34 -5.25 27.90
CA LYS A 129 3.97 -3.91 27.93
C LYS A 129 5.32 -3.89 27.21
N SER A 130 6.11 -4.95 27.35
CA SER A 130 7.40 -5.08 26.65
C SER A 130 7.22 -5.19 25.13
N LEU A 131 6.30 -6.06 24.69
CA LEU A 131 5.95 -6.24 23.29
C LEU A 131 5.42 -4.95 22.67
N ILE A 132 4.48 -4.27 23.34
CA ILE A 132 3.95 -2.98 22.87
C ILE A 132 5.06 -1.94 22.75
N ARG A 133 5.99 -1.89 23.70
CA ARG A 133 7.14 -0.98 23.64
C ARG A 133 8.05 -1.30 22.45
N MET A 134 8.25 -2.58 22.16
CA MET A 134 9.02 -3.05 21.01
C MET A 134 8.33 -2.67 19.70
N LEU A 135 7.03 -2.94 19.57
CA LEU A 135 6.21 -2.58 18.41
C LEU A 135 6.20 -1.07 18.16
N ARG A 136 6.07 -0.25 19.20
CA ARG A 136 6.10 1.22 19.09
C ARG A 136 7.43 1.78 18.60
N ARG A 137 8.54 1.05 18.80
CA ARG A 137 9.86 1.45 18.29
C ARG A 137 10.00 1.17 16.80
N ILE A 138 9.19 0.27 16.25
CA ILE A 138 9.23 -0.10 14.85
C ILE A 138 8.36 0.86 14.05
N GLY A 139 8.99 1.80 13.35
CA GLY A 139 8.29 2.84 12.58
C GLY A 139 7.86 2.43 11.16
N SER A 140 8.22 1.24 10.69
CA SER A 140 7.86 0.77 9.35
C SER A 140 7.85 -0.76 9.23
N LEU A 141 7.21 -1.27 8.17
CA LEU A 141 7.02 -2.71 7.93
C LEU A 141 8.35 -3.48 7.76
N ARG A 142 9.37 -2.86 7.16
CA ARG A 142 10.64 -3.51 6.83
C ARG A 142 11.47 -3.87 8.09
N PRO A 143 11.76 -2.93 9.01
CA PRO A 143 12.37 -3.27 10.29
C PRO A 143 11.54 -4.25 11.13
N ALA A 144 10.20 -4.21 11.02
CA ALA A 144 9.33 -5.20 11.66
C ALA A 144 9.58 -6.61 11.10
N ALA A 145 9.61 -6.73 9.78
CA ALA A 145 9.86 -7.99 9.09
C ALA A 145 11.27 -8.52 9.39
N GLU A 146 12.28 -7.66 9.43
CA GLU A 146 13.66 -8.04 9.79
C GLU A 146 13.74 -8.59 11.22
N MET A 147 13.13 -7.91 12.19
CA MET A 147 13.08 -8.38 13.58
C MET A 147 12.31 -9.69 13.73
N LEU A 148 11.24 -9.86 12.96
CA LEU A 148 10.48 -11.12 12.94
C LEU A 148 11.32 -12.26 12.33
N CYS A 149 12.03 -12.01 11.23
CA CYS A 149 12.94 -13.00 10.64
C CYS A 149 14.04 -13.42 11.62
N GLU A 150 14.64 -12.49 12.35
CA GLU A 150 15.63 -12.77 13.39
C GLU A 150 15.04 -13.63 14.52
N SER A 151 13.85 -13.26 15.01
CA SER A 151 13.16 -13.99 16.08
C SER A 151 12.80 -15.43 15.66
N LEU A 152 12.34 -15.60 14.42
CA LEU A 152 12.03 -16.91 13.85
C LEU A 152 13.29 -17.76 13.66
N ALA A 153 14.37 -17.17 13.15
CA ALA A 153 15.64 -17.87 12.97
C ALA A 153 16.18 -18.37 14.31
N ALA A 154 16.15 -17.54 15.35
CA ALA A 154 16.55 -17.92 16.71
C ALA A 154 15.65 -19.02 17.29
N SER A 155 14.33 -18.93 17.09
CA SER A 155 13.35 -19.87 17.67
C SER A 155 13.40 -21.24 17.01
N PHE A 156 13.50 -21.29 15.68
CA PHE A 156 13.50 -22.52 14.90
C PHE A 156 14.90 -23.05 14.59
N LYS A 157 15.95 -22.37 15.06
CA LYS A 157 17.36 -22.65 14.72
C LYS A 157 17.56 -22.75 13.20
N ALA A 158 16.93 -21.84 12.48
CA ALA A 158 16.93 -21.87 11.02
C ALA A 158 18.12 -21.09 10.45
N ASP A 159 18.69 -21.61 9.37
CA ASP A 159 19.86 -21.01 8.72
C ASP A 159 19.49 -19.76 7.92
N PHE A 160 18.27 -19.71 7.37
CA PHE A 160 17.78 -18.57 6.62
C PHE A 160 16.28 -18.39 6.77
N VAL A 161 15.86 -17.15 7.08
CA VAL A 161 14.45 -16.77 7.16
C VAL A 161 14.19 -15.55 6.31
N PHE A 162 13.07 -15.55 5.59
CA PHE A 162 12.66 -14.41 4.77
C PHE A 162 11.16 -14.15 4.85
N ILE A 163 10.78 -12.89 4.67
CA ILE A 163 9.41 -12.45 4.48
C ILE A 163 9.32 -11.74 3.14
N VAL A 164 8.37 -12.17 2.32
CA VAL A 164 8.14 -11.66 0.98
C VAL A 164 6.68 -11.29 0.81
N GLU A 165 6.44 -10.08 0.29
CA GLU A 165 5.16 -9.69 -0.28
C GLU A 165 5.06 -10.26 -1.69
N ILE A 166 3.99 -11.01 -1.97
CA ILE A 166 3.68 -11.52 -3.30
C ILE A 166 2.42 -10.84 -3.82
N ARG A 167 2.45 -10.42 -5.08
CA ARG A 167 1.32 -9.90 -5.82
C ARG A 167 1.21 -10.69 -7.11
N SER A 168 0.00 -11.12 -7.44
CA SER A 168 -0.30 -11.80 -8.70
C SER A 168 -1.48 -11.15 -9.39
N ALA A 169 -1.48 -11.20 -10.71
CA ALA A 169 -2.59 -10.74 -11.53
C ALA A 169 -2.90 -11.77 -12.61
N GLU A 170 -4.20 -12.04 -12.77
CA GLU A 170 -4.72 -12.86 -13.85
C GLU A 170 -5.68 -12.06 -14.73
N LEU A 171 -5.65 -12.29 -16.04
CA LEU A 171 -6.52 -11.59 -16.98
C LEU A 171 -7.83 -12.35 -17.21
N TYR A 172 -8.94 -11.67 -16.99
CA TYR A 172 -10.30 -12.14 -17.26
C TYR A 172 -11.02 -11.17 -18.19
N SER A 173 -12.09 -11.66 -18.82
CA SER A 173 -13.05 -10.84 -19.55
C SER A 173 -14.47 -11.13 -19.09
N VAL A 174 -15.33 -10.12 -19.17
CA VAL A 174 -16.77 -10.25 -18.88
C VAL A 174 -17.55 -9.29 -19.79
N ALA A 175 -18.78 -9.65 -20.15
CA ALA A 175 -19.64 -8.71 -20.87
C ALA A 175 -19.93 -7.47 -20.01
N ALA A 176 -19.96 -6.30 -20.64
CA ALA A 176 -20.09 -5.01 -19.96
C ALA A 176 -21.37 -4.89 -19.11
N GLU A 177 -22.42 -5.64 -19.48
CA GLU A 177 -23.69 -5.70 -18.76
C GLU A 177 -23.57 -6.29 -17.34
N TYR A 178 -22.61 -7.17 -17.10
CA TYR A 178 -22.43 -7.84 -15.81
C TYR A 178 -21.46 -7.12 -14.88
N PHE A 179 -20.77 -6.08 -15.36
CA PHE A 179 -19.85 -5.31 -14.52
C PHE A 179 -20.53 -4.05 -13.97
N PRO A 180 -20.37 -3.69 -12.68
CA PRO A 180 -21.04 -2.53 -12.10
C PRO A 180 -20.66 -1.24 -12.82
N LYS A 181 -21.67 -0.51 -13.31
CA LYS A 181 -21.47 0.77 -14.00
C LYS A 181 -20.88 1.80 -13.03
N GLY A 182 -19.90 2.58 -13.50
CA GLY A 182 -19.24 3.62 -12.70
C GLY A 182 -18.16 3.12 -11.72
N HIS A 183 -17.98 1.81 -11.57
CA HIS A 183 -16.90 1.25 -10.75
C HIS A 183 -15.71 0.84 -11.61
N ASN A 184 -14.50 1.08 -11.11
CA ASN A 184 -13.25 0.60 -11.73
C ASN A 184 -12.66 -0.62 -11.01
N LYS A 185 -13.16 -0.93 -9.81
CA LYS A 185 -12.71 -2.03 -8.97
C LYS A 185 -13.88 -2.62 -8.18
N VAL A 186 -13.86 -3.93 -8.00
CA VAL A 186 -14.85 -4.68 -7.21
C VAL A 186 -14.12 -5.79 -6.45
N ASP A 187 -14.52 -6.05 -5.21
CA ASP A 187 -14.01 -7.21 -4.47
C ASP A 187 -14.53 -8.50 -5.10
N SER A 188 -13.62 -9.43 -5.39
CA SER A 188 -13.93 -10.63 -6.17
C SER A 188 -14.96 -11.54 -5.50
N GLU A 189 -14.92 -11.67 -4.18
CA GLU A 189 -15.86 -12.47 -3.38
C GLU A 189 -17.28 -11.89 -3.38
N MET A 190 -17.41 -10.56 -3.52
CA MET A 190 -18.70 -9.88 -3.58
C MET A 190 -19.24 -9.75 -5.00
N PHE A 191 -18.50 -10.21 -6.01
CA PHE A 191 -18.89 -10.07 -7.40
C PHE A 191 -19.95 -11.10 -7.80
N LYS A 192 -21.21 -10.66 -7.86
CA LYS A 192 -22.40 -11.49 -8.14
C LYS A 192 -22.31 -12.33 -9.42
N HIS A 193 -21.58 -11.87 -10.43
CA HIS A 193 -21.49 -12.52 -11.74
C HIS A 193 -20.14 -13.22 -11.95
N ALA A 194 -19.52 -13.75 -10.89
CA ALA A 194 -18.24 -14.47 -10.97
C ALA A 194 -18.27 -15.62 -11.97
N ASN A 195 -19.41 -16.31 -12.10
CA ASN A 195 -19.61 -17.39 -13.08
C ASN A 195 -19.64 -16.93 -14.55
N LYS A 196 -19.70 -15.62 -14.81
CA LYS A 196 -19.64 -15.03 -16.16
C LYS A 196 -18.23 -14.58 -16.55
N LEU A 197 -17.26 -14.68 -15.63
CA LEU A 197 -15.87 -14.36 -15.90
C LEU A 197 -15.27 -15.43 -16.82
N VAL A 198 -14.67 -14.99 -17.93
CA VAL A 198 -13.93 -15.86 -18.84
C VAL A 198 -12.45 -15.58 -18.69
N LYS A 199 -11.67 -16.59 -18.30
CA LYS A 199 -10.21 -16.46 -18.21
C LYS A 199 -9.64 -16.22 -19.61
N SER A 200 -8.88 -15.14 -19.77
CA SER A 200 -8.24 -14.83 -21.04
C SER A 200 -7.09 -15.80 -21.29
N LYS A 201 -7.03 -16.36 -22.51
CA LYS A 201 -5.91 -17.22 -22.95
C LYS A 201 -4.68 -16.44 -23.40
N ARG A 202 -4.75 -15.10 -23.43
CA ARG A 202 -3.61 -14.26 -23.82
C ARG A 202 -2.51 -14.39 -22.77
N VAL A 203 -1.29 -14.59 -23.25
CA VAL A 203 -0.09 -14.62 -22.40
C VAL A 203 0.14 -13.21 -21.87
N MET A 204 0.05 -13.05 -20.55
CA MET A 204 0.53 -11.85 -19.87
C MET A 204 2.05 -11.91 -19.81
N GLU A 205 2.71 -10.75 -19.87
CA GLU A 205 4.12 -10.66 -19.53
C GLU A 205 4.33 -11.16 -18.09
N GLU A 206 5.43 -11.85 -17.85
CA GLU A 206 5.72 -12.52 -16.57
C GLU A 206 5.77 -11.52 -15.40
N THR A 207 6.30 -10.32 -15.68
CA THR A 207 6.35 -9.14 -14.79
C THR A 207 4.97 -8.62 -14.38
N ASP A 208 4.00 -8.68 -15.28
CA ASP A 208 2.62 -8.26 -15.02
C ASP A 208 1.85 -9.35 -14.26
N ARG A 209 2.25 -10.61 -14.42
CA ARG A 209 1.56 -11.75 -13.83
C ARG A 209 1.91 -11.91 -12.35
N VAL A 210 3.18 -11.68 -11.98
CA VAL A 210 3.69 -11.93 -10.64
C VAL A 210 4.75 -10.91 -10.28
N SER A 211 4.61 -10.29 -9.12
CA SER A 211 5.60 -9.39 -8.55
C SER A 211 5.86 -9.78 -7.10
N THR A 212 7.12 -9.90 -6.74
CA THR A 212 7.55 -10.21 -5.38
C THR A 212 8.44 -9.12 -4.84
N ARG A 213 8.19 -8.70 -3.59
CA ARG A 213 9.00 -7.73 -2.88
C ARG A 213 9.46 -8.32 -1.56
N VAL A 214 10.77 -8.31 -1.35
CA VAL A 214 11.39 -8.75 -0.10
C VAL A 214 11.17 -7.68 0.98
N LEU A 215 10.61 -8.08 2.11
CA LEU A 215 10.36 -7.18 3.24
C LEU A 215 11.40 -7.33 4.34
N GLY A 216 11.91 -8.53 4.57
CA GLY A 216 12.94 -8.79 5.57
C GLY A 216 13.61 -10.14 5.35
N THR A 217 14.87 -10.25 5.75
CA THR A 217 15.68 -11.45 5.65
C THR A 217 16.63 -11.56 6.83
N TYR A 218 16.92 -12.78 7.28
CA TYR A 218 17.92 -13.07 8.29
C TYR A 218 18.70 -14.34 7.93
N GLY A 219 19.99 -14.40 8.26
CA GLY A 219 20.84 -15.58 8.05
C GLY A 219 21.54 -15.67 6.68
N CYS A 220 21.25 -14.77 5.74
CA CYS A 220 22.00 -14.68 4.49
C CYS A 220 21.99 -13.26 3.90
N THR A 221 23.09 -12.85 3.25
CA THR A 221 23.21 -11.58 2.51
C THR A 221 22.71 -11.69 1.06
N TYR A 222 22.15 -12.85 0.67
CA TYR A 222 21.67 -13.04 -0.69
C TYR A 222 20.37 -12.30 -0.94
N SER A 223 20.34 -11.66 -2.11
CA SER A 223 19.13 -11.13 -2.69
C SER A 223 18.24 -12.28 -3.16
N THR A 224 17.06 -12.42 -2.56
CA THR A 224 15.98 -13.30 -3.03
C THR A 224 15.39 -12.85 -4.37
N ILE A 225 15.97 -11.85 -5.05
CA ILE A 225 15.52 -11.38 -6.39
C ILE A 225 15.59 -12.48 -7.47
N LYS A 226 16.33 -13.58 -7.24
CA LYS A 226 16.34 -14.75 -8.14
C LYS A 226 15.52 -15.95 -7.63
N SER A 227 14.66 -15.77 -6.64
CA SER A 227 13.80 -16.87 -6.18
C SER A 227 12.81 -17.24 -7.29
N ASP A 228 12.64 -18.55 -7.50
CA ASP A 228 11.68 -19.11 -8.45
C ASP A 228 10.26 -18.62 -8.14
N HIS A 229 9.72 -17.77 -9.01
CA HIS A 229 8.38 -17.20 -8.85
C HIS A 229 7.32 -18.31 -8.80
N ASP A 230 7.50 -19.40 -9.53
CA ASP A 230 6.56 -20.52 -9.51
C ASP A 230 6.51 -21.20 -8.14
N PHE A 231 7.66 -21.33 -7.48
CA PHE A 231 7.72 -21.85 -6.11
C PHE A 231 6.93 -20.98 -5.14
N LEU A 232 7.10 -19.66 -5.20
CA LEU A 232 6.40 -18.72 -4.32
C LEU A 232 4.89 -18.65 -4.63
N ILE A 233 4.49 -18.73 -5.90
CA ILE A 233 3.06 -18.76 -6.28
C ILE A 233 2.41 -20.04 -5.80
N LYS A 234 3.08 -21.20 -5.95
CA LYS A 234 2.54 -22.47 -5.46
C LYS A 234 2.42 -22.45 -3.93
N ALA A 235 3.41 -21.88 -3.23
CA ALA A 235 3.34 -21.69 -1.78
C ALA A 235 2.18 -20.77 -1.38
N PHE A 236 2.01 -19.66 -2.08
CA PHE A 236 0.93 -18.71 -1.82
C PHE A 236 -0.46 -19.28 -2.08
N SER A 237 -0.59 -20.13 -3.10
CA SER A 237 -1.84 -20.77 -3.49
C SER A 237 -2.22 -21.94 -2.57
N SER A 238 -1.28 -22.46 -1.77
CA SER A 238 -1.50 -23.53 -0.80
C SER A 238 -2.02 -22.96 0.52
N ASP A 239 -3.09 -23.55 1.09
CA ASP A 239 -3.62 -23.13 2.39
C ASP A 239 -2.62 -23.30 3.54
N PHE A 240 -1.77 -24.32 3.46
CA PHE A 240 -0.79 -24.66 4.50
C PHE A 240 0.65 -24.31 4.13
N GLY A 241 0.87 -23.75 2.93
CA GLY A 241 2.21 -23.54 2.37
C GLY A 241 2.81 -24.78 1.71
N LEU A 242 4.12 -24.77 1.52
CA LEU A 242 4.90 -25.84 0.90
C LEU A 242 6.10 -26.18 1.76
N GLN A 243 6.31 -27.47 1.95
CA GLN A 243 7.57 -28.01 2.45
C GLN A 243 8.49 -28.30 1.27
N TYR A 244 9.73 -27.85 1.38
CA TYR A 244 10.80 -28.11 0.43
C TYR A 244 11.80 -29.08 1.05
N ASN A 245 12.18 -30.11 0.30
CA ASN A 245 13.24 -31.02 0.67
C ASN A 245 13.98 -31.46 -0.61
N ASN A 246 15.29 -31.23 -0.65
CA ASN A 246 16.17 -31.64 -1.74
C ASN A 246 17.06 -32.80 -1.28
N PRO A 247 16.67 -34.05 -1.59
CA PRO A 247 17.43 -35.23 -1.16
C PRO A 247 18.80 -35.34 -1.84
N LYS A 248 19.04 -34.57 -2.92
CA LYS A 248 20.32 -34.60 -3.65
C LYS A 248 21.38 -33.71 -3.01
N HIS A 249 21.01 -32.89 -2.02
CA HIS A 249 21.91 -31.94 -1.35
C HIS A 249 22.71 -31.04 -2.32
N SER A 250 22.10 -30.73 -3.47
CA SER A 250 22.78 -30.02 -4.58
C SER A 250 22.62 -28.50 -4.51
N THR A 251 21.94 -27.99 -3.50
CA THR A 251 21.64 -26.57 -3.29
C THR A 251 22.14 -26.15 -1.91
N ARG A 252 22.31 -24.84 -1.70
CA ARG A 252 22.75 -24.34 -0.38
C ARG A 252 21.76 -24.71 0.72
N PHE A 253 20.48 -24.41 0.48
CA PHE A 253 19.40 -24.84 1.36
C PHE A 253 18.79 -26.12 0.80
N ASN A 254 18.69 -27.14 1.64
CA ASN A 254 18.22 -28.47 1.23
C ASN A 254 16.92 -28.87 1.92
N SER A 255 16.50 -28.15 2.94
CA SER A 255 15.15 -28.30 3.49
C SER A 255 14.58 -26.95 3.86
N GLY A 256 13.25 -26.87 3.99
CA GLY A 256 12.60 -25.66 4.42
C GLY A 256 11.09 -25.71 4.28
N CYS A 257 10.43 -24.63 4.66
CA CYS A 257 9.01 -24.43 4.48
C CYS A 257 8.75 -22.98 4.07
N VAL A 258 7.81 -22.78 3.15
CA VAL A 258 7.28 -21.46 2.80
C VAL A 258 5.79 -21.49 2.96
N MET A 259 5.25 -20.58 3.76
CA MET A 259 3.82 -20.52 4.02
C MET A 259 3.26 -19.10 3.94
N PRO A 260 2.01 -18.95 3.47
CA PRO A 260 1.29 -17.69 3.58
C PRO A 260 0.83 -17.49 5.02
N PHE A 261 1.10 -16.31 5.58
CA PHE A 261 0.57 -15.93 6.89
C PHE A 261 -0.48 -14.83 6.79
N TYR A 262 -0.63 -14.21 5.60
CA TYR A 262 -1.67 -13.23 5.33
C TYR A 262 -1.98 -13.14 3.85
N ARG A 263 -3.27 -12.99 3.50
CA ARG A 263 -3.76 -12.82 2.13
C ARG A 263 -4.64 -11.58 2.06
N TYR A 264 -4.43 -10.75 1.04
CA TYR A 264 -5.37 -9.68 0.72
C TYR A 264 -6.62 -10.26 0.06
N ASN A 265 -7.77 -9.64 0.31
CA ASN A 265 -8.98 -9.92 -0.45
C ASN A 265 -8.71 -9.66 -1.93
N SER A 266 -9.01 -10.65 -2.77
CA SER A 266 -8.78 -10.57 -4.21
C SER A 266 -9.73 -9.56 -4.85
N LYS A 267 -9.25 -8.79 -5.82
CA LYS A 267 -10.01 -7.69 -6.45
C LYS A 267 -10.03 -7.81 -7.96
N LEU A 268 -11.18 -7.54 -8.56
CA LEU A 268 -11.34 -7.37 -10.00
C LEU A 268 -11.16 -5.89 -10.34
N VAL A 269 -10.17 -5.58 -11.17
CA VAL A 269 -9.81 -4.21 -11.56
C VAL A 269 -9.97 -4.07 -13.07
N LYS A 270 -10.76 -3.08 -13.51
CA LYS A 270 -10.94 -2.79 -14.93
C LYS A 270 -9.61 -2.36 -15.56
N LYS A 271 -9.25 -3.02 -16.65
CA LYS A 271 -8.12 -2.59 -17.47
C LYS A 271 -8.54 -1.36 -18.26
N SER A 272 -7.69 -0.33 -18.27
CA SER A 272 -7.90 0.84 -19.11
C SER A 272 -7.83 0.42 -20.58
N SER A 273 -8.98 0.41 -21.25
CA SER A 273 -9.07 0.17 -22.69
C SER A 273 -9.09 1.50 -23.42
N ARG A 274 -8.33 1.60 -24.52
CA ARG A 274 -8.41 2.73 -25.45
C ARG A 274 -9.67 2.69 -26.32
N ASN A 275 -10.32 1.53 -26.42
CA ASN A 275 -11.57 1.34 -27.15
C ASN A 275 -12.72 1.13 -26.14
N PRO A 276 -13.58 2.14 -25.91
CA PRO A 276 -14.72 2.04 -24.99
C PRO A 276 -15.87 1.18 -25.56
N ASP A 277 -15.88 0.92 -26.87
CA ASP A 277 -17.00 0.27 -27.58
C ASP A 277 -16.94 -1.26 -27.61
N SER A 278 -16.00 -1.89 -26.90
CA SER A 278 -16.01 -3.35 -26.79
C SER A 278 -17.11 -3.82 -25.83
N ASN A 279 -18.04 -4.64 -26.33
CA ASN A 279 -19.07 -5.30 -25.50
C ASN A 279 -18.49 -6.10 -24.33
N ASN A 280 -17.20 -6.46 -24.39
CA ASN A 280 -16.47 -7.11 -23.31
C ASN A 280 -15.51 -6.14 -22.62
N ILE A 281 -15.48 -6.21 -21.29
CA ILE A 281 -14.53 -5.50 -20.44
C ILE A 281 -13.42 -6.47 -20.04
N GLU A 282 -12.17 -6.05 -20.23
CA GLU A 282 -11.00 -6.75 -19.68
C GLU A 282 -10.78 -6.37 -18.21
N LEU A 283 -10.58 -7.37 -17.36
CA LEU A 283 -10.41 -7.25 -15.91
C LEU A 283 -9.11 -7.94 -15.48
N TYR A 284 -8.39 -7.33 -14.55
CA TYR A 284 -7.34 -7.99 -13.79
C TYR A 284 -7.91 -8.51 -12.47
N LEU A 285 -7.87 -9.83 -12.27
CA LEU A 285 -8.03 -10.42 -10.95
C LEU A 285 -6.70 -10.30 -10.22
N ARG A 286 -6.61 -9.36 -9.29
CA ARG A 286 -5.42 -9.12 -8.46
C ARG A 286 -5.56 -9.84 -7.14
N ALA A 287 -4.59 -10.67 -6.84
CA ALA A 287 -4.42 -11.34 -5.55
C ALA A 287 -3.04 -11.01 -4.99
N GLY A 288 -2.86 -11.16 -3.69
CA GLY A 288 -1.56 -10.99 -3.08
C GLY A 288 -1.60 -11.17 -1.58
N GLY A 289 -0.44 -11.04 -0.94
CA GLY A 289 -0.32 -11.18 0.49
C GLY A 289 1.13 -11.30 0.91
N TYR A 290 1.35 -11.91 2.06
CA TYR A 290 2.67 -12.09 2.63
C TYR A 290 2.96 -13.57 2.88
N LEU A 291 4.17 -13.96 2.49
CA LEU A 291 4.76 -15.27 2.70
C LEU A 291 5.88 -15.15 3.73
N VAL A 292 6.01 -16.16 4.58
CA VAL A 292 7.19 -16.40 5.41
C VAL A 292 7.86 -17.68 4.95
N GLY A 293 9.17 -17.64 4.80
CA GLY A 293 9.99 -18.78 4.43
C GLY A 293 11.07 -19.04 5.46
N VAL A 294 11.24 -20.31 5.80
CA VAL A 294 12.28 -20.82 6.70
C VAL A 294 13.04 -21.89 5.94
N MET A 295 14.36 -21.76 5.85
CA MET A 295 15.24 -22.60 5.05
C MET A 295 16.43 -23.05 5.88
N ASN A 296 16.83 -24.31 5.69
CA ASN A 296 17.94 -24.94 6.38
C ASN A 296 18.92 -25.55 5.36
N GLU A 297 20.21 -25.46 5.67
CA GLU A 297 21.28 -26.06 4.89
C GLU A 297 21.24 -27.60 5.02
N TYR A 298 20.85 -28.09 6.19
CA TYR A 298 20.69 -29.52 6.49
C TYR A 298 19.21 -29.93 6.55
N SER A 299 18.92 -31.19 6.23
CA SER A 299 17.59 -31.76 6.42
C SER A 299 17.36 -32.00 7.92
N ILE A 300 16.31 -31.39 8.48
CA ILE A 300 15.84 -31.75 9.81
C ILE A 300 15.20 -33.14 9.69
N ILE A 301 15.85 -34.14 10.29
CA ILE A 301 15.34 -35.51 10.44
C ILE A 301 14.36 -35.53 11.62
#